data_AF-A0A3S0PBJ8-F1
#
_entry.id   AF-A0A3S0PBJ8-F1
#
_cell.length_a   1.000
_cell.length_b   1.000
_cell.length_c   1.000
_cell.angle_alpha   90.00
_cell.angle_beta   90.00
_cell.angle_gamma   90.00
#
_symmetry.space_group_name_H-M   'P 1'
#
loop_
_entity.id
_entity.type
_entity.pdbx_description
1 polymer ?
#
loop_
_entity_poly.entity_id
_entity_poly.type
_entity_poly.pdbx_seq_one_letter_code
_entity_poly.pdbx_strand_id
1 'polypeptide(L)'
;MLLEVLALCGYGLWMLLGLALALGIYSTGRGEALVPLTLGCLFVSAGLLLACLRLRVMPEWHGWQVGHSLRPTREALLALATYLPMLGLAGMVRGNEGFWATRLISVALVLCSMACLISSAYGYRARRMAQAGVTMQIPLSRVLSACYGGGLWLWVCVIFQANLTGADVEPLPWAIGLLMLALLLGLADGLGWQQSLRKPTPGERLRHTEDLQGRRFLAAALICAVPCLSLLAVPLLPWGRWLALLAAMAYVAGKTIELKLYDVAITRLIDPDAR
;
A
#
# COMPACT_ATOMS: atom_id res chain seq x y z
N MET A 1 4.95 -9.55 -6.24
CA MET A 1 5.66 -8.76 -5.21
C MET A 1 5.65 -7.25 -5.48
N LEU A 2 6.45 -6.70 -6.42
CA LEU A 2 6.49 -5.23 -6.65
C LEU A 2 5.13 -4.64 -7.05
N LEU A 3 4.47 -5.25 -8.03
CA LEU A 3 3.15 -4.81 -8.50
C LEU A 3 2.06 -4.95 -7.42
N GLU A 4 2.19 -5.92 -6.52
CA GLU A 4 1.25 -6.08 -5.41
C GLU A 4 1.42 -4.96 -4.38
N VAL A 5 2.66 -4.55 -4.10
CA VAL A 5 2.94 -3.39 -3.23
C VAL A 5 2.44 -2.11 -3.89
N LEU A 6 2.62 -1.98 -5.21
CA LEU A 6 2.15 -0.82 -5.96
C LEU A 6 0.61 -0.73 -5.95
N ALA A 7 -0.08 -1.83 -6.26
CA ALA A 7 -1.53 -1.90 -6.21
C ALA A 7 -2.06 -1.60 -4.80
N LEU A 8 -1.39 -2.11 -3.76
CA LEU A 8 -1.72 -1.84 -2.37
C LEU A 8 -1.55 -0.35 -2.00
N CYS A 9 -0.48 0.30 -2.47
CA CYS A 9 -0.33 1.76 -2.36
C CYS A 9 -1.43 2.50 -3.12
N GLY A 10 -1.81 2.04 -4.32
CA GLY A 10 -2.87 2.64 -5.14
C GLY A 10 -4.24 2.59 -4.46
N TYR A 11 -4.63 1.44 -3.89
CA TYR A 11 -5.86 1.32 -3.12
C TYR A 11 -5.85 2.18 -1.85
N GLY A 12 -4.72 2.23 -1.14
CA GLY A 12 -4.56 3.11 0.02
C GLY A 12 -4.64 4.59 -0.34
N LEU A 13 -4.10 4.98 -1.49
CA LEU A 13 -4.19 6.33 -2.02
C LEU A 13 -5.63 6.71 -2.35
N TRP A 14 -6.37 5.85 -3.06
CA TRP A 14 -7.79 6.07 -3.33
C TRP A 14 -8.63 6.14 -2.05
N MET A 15 -8.33 5.30 -1.06
CA MET A 15 -9.00 5.32 0.23
C MET A 15 -8.78 6.65 0.97
N LEU A 16 -7.53 7.10 1.11
CA LEU A 16 -7.21 8.35 1.81
C LEU A 16 -7.72 9.58 1.07
N LEU A 17 -7.61 9.60 -0.26
CA LEU A 17 -8.15 10.67 -1.07
C LEU A 17 -9.69 10.74 -0.97
N GLY A 18 -10.36 9.59 -1.06
CA GLY A 18 -11.80 9.50 -0.86
C GLY A 18 -12.24 9.99 0.52
N LEU A 19 -11.48 9.66 1.57
CA LEU A 19 -11.74 10.14 2.92
C LEU A 19 -11.56 11.65 3.04
N ALA A 20 -10.47 12.20 2.49
CA ALA A 20 -10.20 13.63 2.51
C ALA A 20 -11.27 14.43 1.75
N LEU A 21 -11.75 13.91 0.62
CA LEU A 21 -12.86 14.49 -0.15
C LEU A 21 -14.21 14.35 0.56
N ALA A 22 -14.47 13.22 1.23
CA ALA A 22 -15.69 13.03 2.02
C ALA A 22 -15.80 14.03 3.18
N LEU A 23 -14.67 14.29 3.84
CA LEU A 23 -14.57 15.25 4.94
C LEU A 23 -14.53 16.71 4.47
N GLY A 24 -14.30 16.96 3.18
CA GLY A 24 -14.19 18.31 2.62
C GLY A 24 -12.90 19.04 3.01
N ILE A 25 -11.85 18.31 3.39
CA ILE A 25 -10.56 18.87 3.82
C ILE A 25 -9.65 19.16 2.61
N TYR A 26 -9.88 18.47 1.48
CA TYR A 26 -9.08 18.60 0.27
C TYR A 26 -9.68 19.64 -0.68
N SER A 27 -8.87 20.61 -1.14
CA SER A 27 -9.29 21.63 -2.10
C SER A 27 -9.74 20.97 -3.41
N THR A 28 -10.95 21.31 -3.86
CA THR A 28 -11.57 20.67 -5.04
C THR A 28 -11.15 21.32 -6.35
N GLY A 29 -9.89 21.76 -6.43
CA GLY A 29 -9.27 22.14 -7.70
C GLY A 29 -9.29 20.95 -8.64
N ARG A 30 -9.78 21.15 -9.88
CA ARG A 30 -9.95 20.06 -10.87
C ARG A 30 -8.66 19.29 -11.12
N GLY A 31 -7.53 19.98 -11.18
CA GLY A 31 -6.22 19.35 -11.34
C GLY A 31 -5.74 18.63 -10.08
N GLU A 32 -6.11 19.14 -8.90
CA GLU A 32 -5.49 18.71 -7.64
C GLU A 32 -5.94 17.32 -7.21
N ALA A 33 -7.23 17.00 -7.39
CA ALA A 33 -7.78 15.68 -7.10
C ALA A 33 -7.52 14.66 -8.23
N LEU A 34 -7.36 15.11 -9.48
CA LEU A 34 -7.15 14.21 -10.63
C LEU A 34 -5.74 13.58 -10.64
N VAL A 35 -4.71 14.32 -10.23
CA VAL A 35 -3.34 13.79 -10.15
C VAL A 35 -3.24 12.55 -9.24
N PRO A 36 -3.69 12.59 -7.97
CA PRO A 36 -3.65 11.41 -7.10
C PRO A 36 -4.59 10.30 -7.62
N LEU A 37 -5.78 10.63 -8.16
CA LEU A 37 -6.68 9.61 -8.75
C LEU A 37 -6.02 8.84 -9.89
N THR A 38 -5.38 9.55 -10.83
CA THR A 38 -4.71 8.97 -11.99
C THR A 38 -3.47 8.18 -11.58
N LEU A 39 -2.69 8.66 -10.62
CA LEU A 39 -1.54 7.95 -10.08
C LEU A 39 -1.94 6.64 -9.39
N GLY A 40 -2.99 6.67 -8.57
CA GLY A 40 -3.59 5.45 -8.00
C GLY A 40 -4.11 4.49 -9.08
N CYS A 41 -4.71 5.03 -10.15
CA CYS A 41 -5.12 4.24 -11.32
C CYS A 41 -3.97 3.51 -11.98
N LEU A 42 -2.87 4.22 -12.24
CA LEU A 42 -1.67 3.65 -12.85
C LEU A 42 -1.12 2.50 -11.99
N PHE A 43 -1.10 2.67 -10.67
CA PHE A 43 -0.62 1.63 -9.77
C PHE A 43 -1.50 0.38 -9.73
N VAL A 44 -2.82 0.55 -9.66
CA VAL A 44 -3.76 -0.58 -9.62
C VAL A 44 -3.83 -1.27 -11.00
N SER A 45 -3.84 -0.49 -12.09
CA SER A 45 -3.94 -1.00 -13.45
C SER A 45 -2.64 -1.62 -13.96
N ALA A 46 -1.46 -1.23 -13.47
CA ALA A 46 -0.19 -1.84 -13.86
C ALA A 46 -0.19 -3.36 -13.58
N GLY A 47 -0.74 -3.79 -12.45
CA GLY A 47 -0.91 -5.21 -12.12
C GLY A 47 -1.88 -5.93 -13.05
N LEU A 48 -2.99 -5.30 -13.38
CA LEU A 48 -4.00 -5.85 -14.29
C LEU A 48 -3.47 -5.96 -15.73
N LEU A 49 -2.81 -4.91 -16.23
CA LEU A 49 -2.23 -4.86 -17.58
C LEU A 49 -1.18 -5.94 -17.76
N LEU A 50 -0.29 -6.15 -16.78
CA LEU A 50 0.70 -7.22 -16.85
C LEU A 50 0.09 -8.62 -16.84
N ALA A 51 -0.97 -8.83 -16.06
CA ALA A 51 -1.71 -10.10 -16.05
C ALA A 51 -2.45 -10.34 -17.38
N CYS A 52 -3.05 -9.30 -17.97
CA CYS A 52 -3.65 -9.36 -19.30
C CYS A 52 -2.62 -9.65 -20.40
N LEU A 53 -1.42 -9.10 -20.27
CA LEU A 53 -0.29 -9.35 -21.20
C LEU A 53 0.35 -10.73 -21.02
N ARG A 54 -0.16 -11.57 -20.08
CA ARG A 54 0.31 -12.93 -19.80
C ARG A 54 1.83 -13.01 -19.59
N LEU A 55 2.42 -11.97 -19.02
CA LEU A 55 3.84 -11.95 -18.73
C LEU A 55 4.15 -13.01 -17.67
N ARG A 56 5.14 -13.86 -17.95
CA ARG A 56 5.57 -14.99 -17.11
C ARG A 56 5.93 -14.59 -15.67
N VAL A 57 6.14 -13.29 -15.45
CA VAL A 57 6.47 -12.66 -14.16
C VAL A 57 5.26 -12.55 -13.22
N MET A 58 4.02 -12.55 -13.74
CA MET A 58 2.79 -12.55 -12.93
C MET A 58 1.61 -13.18 -13.70
N PRO A 59 1.40 -14.51 -13.58
CA PRO A 59 0.27 -15.18 -14.24
C PRO A 59 -1.08 -14.94 -13.54
N GLU A 60 -1.08 -14.38 -12.33
CA GLU A 60 -2.27 -14.21 -11.49
C GLU A 60 -2.44 -12.77 -11.00
N TRP A 61 -3.65 -12.22 -11.15
CA TRP A 61 -4.06 -10.94 -10.58
C TRP A 61 -5.23 -11.15 -9.62
N HIS A 62 -5.03 -10.89 -8.31
CA HIS A 62 -6.05 -11.17 -7.27
C HIS A 62 -6.64 -12.59 -7.35
N GLY A 63 -5.77 -13.57 -7.64
CA GLY A 63 -6.15 -14.98 -7.80
C GLY A 63 -6.88 -15.32 -9.11
N TRP A 64 -7.06 -14.35 -10.01
CA TRP A 64 -7.62 -14.59 -11.35
C TRP A 64 -6.48 -14.80 -12.36
N GLN A 65 -6.49 -15.96 -13.02
CA GLN A 65 -5.61 -16.28 -14.15
C GLN A 65 -6.31 -15.90 -15.46
N VAL A 66 -5.94 -14.74 -15.99
CA VAL A 66 -6.52 -14.19 -17.23
C VAL A 66 -6.17 -15.11 -18.42
N GLY A 67 -7.13 -15.94 -18.83
CA GLY A 67 -7.00 -16.87 -19.96
C GLY A 67 -7.12 -18.35 -19.63
N HIS A 68 -7.05 -18.74 -18.34
CA HIS A 68 -7.32 -20.13 -17.90
C HIS A 68 -8.71 -20.27 -17.26
N SER A 69 -9.17 -19.24 -16.54
CA SER A 69 -10.52 -19.21 -15.98
C SER A 69 -11.36 -18.09 -16.62
N LEU A 70 -12.49 -18.47 -17.21
CA LEU A 70 -13.47 -17.55 -17.83
C LEU A 70 -14.19 -16.67 -16.79
N ARG A 71 -14.21 -17.08 -15.52
CA ARG A 71 -14.89 -16.34 -14.45
C ARG A 71 -13.88 -15.60 -13.57
N PRO A 72 -13.98 -14.26 -13.44
CA PRO A 72 -13.17 -13.52 -12.48
C PRO A 72 -13.49 -13.99 -11.06
N THR A 73 -12.45 -14.07 -10.21
CA THR A 73 -12.63 -14.38 -8.79
C THR A 73 -13.41 -13.27 -8.09
N ARG A 74 -14.02 -13.55 -6.93
CA ARG A 74 -14.71 -12.53 -6.12
C ARG A 74 -13.79 -11.35 -5.77
N GLU A 75 -12.50 -11.62 -5.52
CA GLU A 75 -11.48 -10.61 -5.27
C GLU A 75 -11.26 -9.71 -6.49
N ALA A 76 -11.14 -10.29 -7.70
CA ALA A 76 -10.96 -9.54 -8.93
C ALA A 76 -12.22 -8.73 -9.31
N LEU A 77 -13.42 -9.24 -9.03
CA LEU A 77 -14.67 -8.50 -9.22
C LEU A 77 -14.77 -7.28 -8.30
N LEU A 78 -14.40 -7.43 -7.02
CA LEU A 78 -14.35 -6.30 -6.08
C LEU A 78 -13.30 -5.27 -6.50
N ALA A 79 -12.13 -5.72 -6.95
CA ALA A 79 -11.09 -4.86 -7.51
C ALA A 79 -11.62 -4.09 -8.75
N LEU A 80 -12.33 -4.74 -9.66
CA LEU A 80 -12.95 -4.09 -10.81
C LEU A 80 -14.06 -3.11 -10.39
N ALA A 81 -14.87 -3.47 -9.39
CA ALA A 81 -15.93 -2.62 -8.89
C ALA A 81 -15.40 -1.29 -8.31
N THR A 82 -14.18 -1.27 -7.75
CA THR A 82 -13.54 -0.04 -7.24
C THR A 82 -13.25 1.00 -8.32
N TYR A 83 -13.16 0.61 -9.60
CA TYR A 83 -12.99 1.56 -10.71
C TYR A 83 -14.25 2.40 -10.96
N LEU A 84 -15.45 1.91 -10.64
CA LEU A 84 -16.69 2.67 -10.83
C LEU A 84 -16.72 3.97 -9.99
N PRO A 85 -16.54 3.93 -8.65
CA PRO A 85 -16.51 5.15 -7.87
C PRO A 85 -15.31 6.04 -8.21
N MET A 86 -14.20 5.46 -8.64
CA MET A 86 -13.04 6.20 -9.11
C MET A 86 -13.35 7.02 -10.39
N LEU A 87 -13.95 6.39 -11.40
CA LEU A 87 -14.38 7.06 -12.64
C LEU A 87 -15.50 8.06 -12.36
N GLY A 88 -16.41 7.72 -11.44
CA GLY A 88 -17.44 8.62 -10.95
C GLY A 88 -16.85 9.91 -10.37
N LEU A 89 -15.85 9.80 -9.49
CA LEU A 89 -15.13 10.97 -8.97
C LEU A 89 -14.40 11.73 -10.07
N ALA A 90 -13.67 11.04 -10.96
CA ALA A 90 -12.96 11.68 -12.06
C ALA A 90 -13.90 12.51 -12.97
N GLY A 91 -15.12 12.02 -13.22
CA GLY A 91 -16.14 12.74 -13.98
C GLY A 91 -16.83 13.87 -13.20
N MET A 92 -17.00 13.67 -11.88
CA MET A 92 -17.74 14.57 -10.98
C MET A 92 -16.89 15.69 -10.35
N VAL A 93 -15.55 15.64 -10.47
CA VAL A 93 -14.67 16.76 -10.08
C VAL A 93 -14.91 17.93 -11.05
N ARG A 94 -16.02 18.64 -10.85
CA ARG A 94 -16.28 20.00 -11.30
C ARG A 94 -16.23 20.82 -10.01
N GLY A 95 -15.36 21.83 -9.98
CA GLY A 95 -14.94 22.57 -8.78
C GLY A 95 -16.05 23.35 -8.08
N ASN A 96 -17.04 22.64 -7.55
CA ASN A 96 -18.04 23.19 -6.66
C ASN A 96 -18.13 22.29 -5.42
N GLU A 97 -17.64 22.84 -4.30
CA GLU A 97 -17.38 22.19 -3.02
C GLU A 97 -18.64 21.65 -2.31
N GLY A 98 -19.83 22.03 -2.80
CA GLY A 98 -21.11 21.75 -2.17
C GLY A 98 -21.91 20.56 -2.71
N PHE A 99 -21.41 19.81 -3.70
CA PHE A 99 -22.24 18.77 -4.33
C PHE A 99 -22.26 17.48 -3.48
N TRP A 100 -23.37 17.20 -2.80
CA TRP A 100 -23.53 16.00 -1.95
C TRP A 100 -23.18 14.68 -2.68
N ALA A 101 -23.30 14.66 -4.00
CA ALA A 101 -22.91 13.50 -4.81
C ALA A 101 -21.40 13.21 -4.82
N THR A 102 -20.51 14.23 -4.75
CA THR A 102 -19.05 13.97 -4.68
C THR A 102 -18.69 13.31 -3.36
N ARG A 103 -19.31 13.74 -2.26
CA ARG A 103 -19.16 13.12 -0.93
C ARG A 103 -19.69 11.69 -0.90
N LEU A 104 -20.84 11.42 -1.52
CA LEU A 104 -21.36 10.05 -1.60
C LEU A 104 -20.44 9.13 -2.39
N ILE A 105 -19.94 9.58 -3.54
CA ILE A 105 -19.03 8.76 -4.36
C ILE A 105 -17.68 8.60 -3.67
N SER A 106 -17.20 9.61 -2.94
CA SER A 106 -15.96 9.49 -2.18
C SER A 106 -16.09 8.50 -1.01
N VAL A 107 -17.23 8.48 -0.31
CA VAL A 107 -17.54 7.43 0.68
C VAL A 107 -17.61 6.06 0.00
N ALA A 108 -18.25 5.95 -1.17
CA ALA A 108 -18.28 4.70 -1.93
C ALA A 108 -16.87 4.23 -2.34
N LEU A 109 -15.99 5.16 -2.73
CA LEU A 109 -14.59 4.86 -3.05
C LEU A 109 -13.85 4.34 -1.81
N VAL A 110 -14.03 4.97 -0.64
CA VAL A 110 -13.46 4.52 0.64
C VAL A 110 -13.92 3.11 0.98
N LEU A 111 -15.23 2.85 0.91
CA LEU A 111 -15.79 1.54 1.24
C LEU A 111 -15.33 0.46 0.26
N CYS A 112 -15.31 0.76 -1.04
CA CYS A 112 -14.85 -0.20 -2.06
C CYS A 112 -13.35 -0.49 -1.94
N SER A 113 -12.52 0.54 -1.76
CA SER A 113 -11.06 0.36 -1.60
C SER A 113 -10.73 -0.40 -0.31
N MET A 114 -11.42 -0.08 0.79
CA MET A 114 -11.31 -0.83 2.04
C MET A 114 -11.75 -2.29 1.87
N ALA A 115 -12.90 -2.53 1.25
CA ALA A 115 -13.40 -3.89 0.99
C ALA A 115 -12.41 -4.71 0.15
N CYS A 116 -11.78 -4.08 -0.86
CA CYS A 116 -10.76 -4.72 -1.70
C CYS A 116 -9.47 -5.04 -0.92
N LEU A 117 -9.02 -4.15 -0.05
CA LEU A 117 -7.87 -4.40 0.83
C LEU A 117 -8.15 -5.55 1.80
N ILE A 118 -9.35 -5.60 2.37
CA ILE A 118 -9.79 -6.66 3.27
C ILE A 118 -9.92 -7.99 2.52
N SER A 119 -10.61 -8.01 1.37
CA SER A 119 -10.82 -9.24 0.60
C SER A 119 -9.51 -9.80 0.05
N SER A 120 -8.60 -8.94 -0.42
CA SER A 120 -7.26 -9.38 -0.88
C SER A 120 -6.40 -9.88 0.28
N ALA A 121 -6.54 -9.32 1.49
CA ALA A 121 -5.93 -9.85 2.72
C ALA A 121 -6.43 -11.26 3.02
N TYR A 122 -7.75 -11.47 3.01
CA TYR A 122 -8.34 -12.77 3.29
C TYR A 122 -8.06 -13.80 2.19
N GLY A 123 -8.10 -13.42 0.92
CA GLY A 123 -7.83 -14.30 -0.21
C GLY A 123 -6.39 -14.81 -0.25
N TYR A 124 -5.43 -13.90 -0.09
CA TYR A 124 -4.02 -14.24 0.03
C TYR A 124 -3.74 -15.12 1.26
N ARG A 125 -4.43 -14.82 2.39
CA ARG A 125 -4.34 -15.58 3.63
C ARG A 125 -4.94 -16.98 3.51
N ALA A 126 -6.10 -17.14 2.88
CA ALA A 126 -6.74 -18.44 2.70
C ALA A 126 -5.88 -19.37 1.84
N ARG A 127 -5.28 -18.84 0.76
CA ARG A 127 -4.35 -19.58 -0.10
C ARG A 127 -3.07 -20.01 0.64
N ARG A 128 -2.49 -19.13 1.47
CA ARG A 128 -1.29 -19.44 2.26
C ARG A 128 -1.55 -20.28 3.53
N MET A 129 -2.71 -20.13 4.18
CA MET A 129 -3.07 -20.92 5.36
C MET A 129 -3.30 -22.39 5.04
N ALA A 130 -3.82 -22.69 3.84
CA ALA A 130 -3.90 -24.05 3.34
C ALA A 130 -2.52 -24.74 3.24
N GLN A 131 -1.43 -23.95 3.15
CA GLN A 131 -0.07 -24.45 2.96
C GLN A 131 0.77 -24.49 4.25
N ALA A 132 0.53 -23.62 5.24
CA ALA A 132 1.50 -23.41 6.33
C ALA A 132 1.00 -23.70 7.75
N GLY A 133 -0.30 -23.92 8.02
CA GLY A 133 -0.79 -24.28 9.37
C GLY A 133 -0.49 -23.26 10.50
N VAL A 134 -0.01 -22.05 10.19
CA VAL A 134 0.41 -21.03 11.18
C VAL A 134 -0.76 -20.12 11.57
N THR A 135 -0.89 -19.89 12.89
CA THR A 135 -1.89 -19.02 13.50
C THR A 135 -1.56 -17.53 13.39
N MET A 136 -2.47 -16.83 12.70
CA MET A 136 -3.10 -15.56 13.06
C MET A 136 -2.21 -14.31 13.26
N GLN A 137 -2.11 -13.51 12.20
CA GLN A 137 -1.84 -12.06 12.31
C GLN A 137 -2.64 -11.25 11.28
N ILE A 138 -2.90 -9.99 11.62
CA ILE A 138 -4.17 -9.27 11.44
C ILE A 138 -4.24 -8.56 10.07
N PRO A 139 -5.43 -8.49 9.41
CA PRO A 139 -5.65 -7.63 8.22
C PRO A 139 -5.28 -6.16 8.43
N LEU A 140 -5.17 -5.73 9.69
CA LEU A 140 -4.82 -4.40 10.13
C LEU A 140 -3.43 -3.98 9.65
N SER A 141 -2.41 -4.84 9.67
CA SER A 141 -1.08 -4.46 9.18
C SER A 141 -1.10 -4.15 7.68
N ARG A 142 -1.91 -4.90 6.91
CA ARG A 142 -2.10 -4.66 5.48
C ARG A 142 -2.80 -3.32 5.23
N VAL A 143 -3.86 -3.03 5.97
CA VAL A 143 -4.57 -1.74 5.89
C VAL A 143 -3.66 -0.58 6.32
N LEU A 144 -2.94 -0.70 7.43
CA LEU A 144 -1.97 0.30 7.90
C LEU A 144 -0.87 0.53 6.86
N SER A 145 -0.35 -0.53 6.25
CA SER A 145 0.65 -0.43 5.18
C SER A 145 0.08 0.24 3.91
N ALA A 146 -1.19 -0.01 3.60
CA ALA A 146 -1.86 0.63 2.47
C ALA A 146 -2.07 2.12 2.74
N CYS A 147 -2.56 2.48 3.93
CA CYS A 147 -2.71 3.86 4.37
C CYS A 147 -1.36 4.58 4.38
N TYR A 148 -0.31 3.97 4.93
CA TYR A 148 1.00 4.61 4.99
C TYR A 148 1.64 4.80 3.61
N GLY A 149 1.64 3.75 2.77
CA GLY A 149 2.16 3.84 1.41
C GLY A 149 1.36 4.80 0.53
N GLY A 150 0.03 4.70 0.57
CA GLY A 150 -0.87 5.61 -0.13
C GLY A 150 -0.73 7.06 0.35
N GLY A 151 -0.54 7.26 1.64
CA GLY A 151 -0.32 8.57 2.26
C GLY A 151 1.01 9.21 1.84
N LEU A 152 2.09 8.42 1.72
CA LEU A 152 3.36 8.89 1.17
C LEU A 152 3.22 9.35 -0.29
N TRP A 153 2.52 8.58 -1.12
CA TRP A 153 2.28 8.97 -2.52
C TRP A 153 1.33 10.16 -2.66
N LEU A 154 0.33 10.27 -1.79
CA LEU A 154 -0.55 11.44 -1.73
C LEU A 154 0.25 12.68 -1.29
N TRP A 155 1.19 12.52 -0.36
CA TRP A 155 2.11 13.59 0.04
C TRP A 155 2.98 14.11 -1.10
N VAL A 156 3.54 13.19 -1.88
CA VAL A 156 4.30 13.52 -3.10
C VAL A 156 3.41 14.35 -4.03
N CYS A 157 2.17 13.92 -4.27
CA CYS A 157 1.25 14.68 -5.12
C CYS A 157 1.02 16.10 -4.59
N VAL A 158 0.79 16.25 -3.28
CA VAL A 158 0.53 17.55 -2.64
C VAL A 158 1.74 18.48 -2.72
N ILE A 159 2.95 18.01 -2.37
CA ILE A 159 4.16 18.86 -2.44
C ILE A 159 4.45 19.30 -3.88
N PHE A 160 4.34 18.39 -4.85
CA PHE A 160 4.59 18.73 -6.24
C PHE A 160 3.58 19.72 -6.79
N GLN A 161 2.30 19.58 -6.41
CA GLN A 161 1.26 20.52 -6.82
C GLN A 161 1.44 21.88 -6.15
N ALA A 162 1.72 21.93 -4.84
CA ALA A 162 1.98 23.18 -4.11
C ALA A 162 3.12 24.00 -4.73
N ASN A 163 4.17 23.32 -5.18
CA ASN A 163 5.29 23.97 -5.86
C ASN A 163 4.89 24.54 -7.24
N LEU A 164 3.98 23.88 -7.95
CA LEU A 164 3.49 24.32 -9.26
C LEU A 164 2.49 25.48 -9.17
N THR A 165 1.65 25.49 -8.13
CA THR A 165 0.62 26.53 -7.92
C THR A 165 1.10 27.69 -7.05
N GLY A 166 2.27 27.56 -6.43
CA GLY A 166 2.80 28.55 -5.47
C GLY A 166 1.97 28.63 -4.19
N ALA A 167 1.18 27.61 -3.88
CA ALA A 167 0.34 27.55 -2.69
C ALA A 167 1.16 27.20 -1.45
N ASP A 168 0.92 27.92 -0.36
CA ASP A 168 1.51 27.61 0.95
C ASP A 168 0.80 26.40 1.55
N VAL A 169 1.45 25.24 1.51
CA VAL A 169 0.99 24.03 2.18
C VAL A 169 1.75 23.89 3.49
N GLU A 170 1.04 23.85 4.62
CA GLU A 170 1.65 23.52 5.91
C GLU A 170 2.04 22.04 5.96
N PRO A 171 3.35 21.71 5.99
CA PRO A 171 3.80 20.32 5.93
C PRO A 171 3.67 19.56 7.26
N LEU A 172 3.48 20.30 8.35
CA LEU A 172 3.50 19.78 9.72
C LEU A 172 2.38 18.77 10.01
N PRO A 173 1.08 19.05 9.78
CA PRO A 173 0.01 18.09 10.12
C PRO A 173 0.12 16.80 9.30
N TRP A 174 0.55 16.90 8.04
CA TRP A 174 0.73 15.74 7.17
C TRP A 174 1.91 14.87 7.61
N ALA A 175 3.05 15.50 7.92
CA ALA A 175 4.22 14.80 8.44
C ALA A 175 3.90 14.08 9.76
N ILE A 176 3.18 14.73 10.69
CA ILE A 176 2.75 14.11 11.95
C ILE A 176 1.87 12.88 11.69
N GLY A 177 0.87 13.00 10.81
CA GLY A 177 -0.01 11.88 10.47
C GLY A 177 0.74 10.67 9.88
N LEU A 178 1.69 10.93 8.97
CA LEU A 178 2.53 9.88 8.39
C LEU A 178 3.50 9.27 9.41
N LEU A 179 4.10 10.07 10.29
CA LEU A 179 4.96 9.58 11.37
C LEU A 179 4.18 8.68 12.35
N MET A 180 2.95 9.06 12.69
CA MET A 180 2.08 8.26 13.53
C MET A 180 1.72 6.92 12.87
N LEU A 181 1.42 6.92 11.57
CA LEU A 181 1.19 5.70 10.79
C LEU A 181 2.44 4.81 10.72
N ALA A 182 3.63 5.40 10.52
CA ALA A 182 4.89 4.66 10.54
C ALA A 182 5.14 3.98 11.89
N LEU A 183 4.84 4.68 12.99
CA LEU A 183 4.95 4.13 14.35
C LEU A 183 3.96 2.97 14.57
N LEU A 184 2.69 3.14 14.19
CA LEU A 184 1.68 2.10 14.29
C LEU A 184 2.04 0.86 13.46
N LEU A 185 2.60 1.08 12.27
CA LEU A 185 3.07 -0.01 11.41
C LEU A 185 4.26 -0.73 12.04
N GLY A 186 5.25 0.01 12.53
CA GLY A 186 6.41 -0.57 13.24
C GLY A 186 6.01 -1.35 14.50
N LEU A 187 5.01 -0.88 15.24
CA LEU A 187 4.44 -1.58 16.40
C LEU A 187 3.69 -2.85 15.97
N ALA A 188 2.83 -2.77 14.95
CA ALA A 188 2.08 -3.92 14.45
C ALA A 188 2.99 -5.03 13.92
N ASP A 189 4.03 -4.64 13.17
CA ASP A 189 5.04 -5.57 12.64
C ASP A 189 5.91 -6.13 13.79
N GLY A 190 6.30 -5.29 14.75
CA GLY A 190 7.06 -5.68 15.94
C GLY A 190 6.33 -6.71 16.83
N LEU A 191 5.06 -6.47 17.14
CA LEU A 191 4.22 -7.39 17.92
C LEU A 191 4.01 -8.71 17.19
N GLY A 192 3.93 -8.66 15.85
CA GLY A 192 3.80 -9.85 15.03
C GLY A 192 4.95 -10.82 15.11
N TRP A 193 6.14 -10.26 15.05
CA TRP A 193 7.35 -11.04 15.17
C TRP A 193 7.52 -11.63 16.56
N GLN A 194 7.15 -10.92 17.63
CA GLN A 194 7.18 -11.48 18.98
C GLN A 194 6.24 -12.69 19.14
N GLN A 195 5.10 -12.69 18.46
CA GLN A 195 4.17 -13.81 18.46
C GLN A 195 4.69 -14.99 17.61
N SER A 196 5.29 -14.72 16.45
CA SER A 196 5.91 -15.75 15.59
C SER A 196 7.14 -16.39 16.25
N LEU A 197 7.96 -15.61 16.96
CA LEU A 197 9.15 -16.07 17.69
C LEU A 197 8.83 -16.86 18.97
N ARG A 198 7.57 -16.93 19.41
CA ARG A 198 7.16 -17.68 20.59
C ARG A 198 7.08 -19.21 20.35
N LYS A 199 7.30 -19.68 19.11
CA LYS A 199 7.30 -21.11 18.75
C LYS A 199 8.46 -21.56 17.82
N PRO A 200 9.74 -21.46 18.22
CA PRO A 200 10.73 -22.35 17.62
C PRO A 200 11.47 -23.18 18.68
N THR A 201 11.69 -24.45 18.32
CA THR A 201 12.57 -25.40 18.99
C THR A 201 14.02 -24.86 19.06
N PRO A 202 14.79 -25.19 20.11
CA PRO A 202 16.02 -24.48 20.48
C PRO A 202 17.21 -24.62 19.50
N GLY A 203 17.18 -25.56 18.54
CA GLY A 203 18.32 -25.87 17.65
C GLY A 203 18.38 -25.10 16.32
N GLU A 204 17.23 -24.77 15.71
CA GLU A 204 17.17 -23.99 14.44
C GLU A 204 17.33 -22.48 14.67
N ARG A 205 17.26 -22.07 15.95
CA ARG A 205 17.24 -20.70 16.45
C ARG A 205 18.51 -19.89 16.20
N LEU A 206 19.68 -20.52 15.99
CA LEU A 206 20.93 -19.79 15.79
C LEU A 206 21.15 -19.42 14.32
N ARG A 207 20.97 -20.37 13.40
CA ARG A 207 21.21 -20.17 11.95
C ARG A 207 20.11 -19.39 11.26
N HIS A 208 18.87 -19.45 11.77
CA HIS A 208 17.73 -18.75 11.17
C HIS A 208 17.69 -17.26 11.52
N THR A 209 18.40 -16.84 12.57
CA THR A 209 18.26 -15.52 13.16
C THR A 209 19.28 -14.54 12.60
N GLU A 210 20.54 -14.91 12.40
CA GLU A 210 21.59 -13.94 12.00
C GLU A 210 21.45 -13.44 10.54
N ASP A 211 21.17 -14.34 9.58
CA ASP A 211 21.18 -13.98 8.15
C ASP A 211 19.88 -13.29 7.69
N LEU A 212 18.76 -13.57 8.36
CA LEU A 212 17.47 -12.92 8.13
C LEU A 212 17.31 -11.62 8.93
N GLN A 213 17.97 -11.48 10.08
CA GLN A 213 17.86 -10.28 10.92
C GLN A 213 18.46 -9.05 10.24
N GLY A 214 19.63 -9.17 9.61
CA GLY A 214 20.24 -8.04 8.87
C GLY A 214 19.36 -7.52 7.73
N ARG A 215 18.80 -8.43 6.92
CA ARG A 215 17.89 -8.07 5.82
C ARG A 215 16.55 -7.49 6.30
N ARG A 216 16.08 -7.90 7.49
CA ARG A 216 14.87 -7.35 8.12
C ARG A 216 15.10 -5.97 8.71
N PHE A 217 16.25 -5.73 9.34
CA PHE A 217 16.64 -4.38 9.76
C PHE A 217 16.73 -3.45 8.57
N LEU A 218 17.31 -3.90 7.45
CA LEU A 218 17.35 -3.12 6.22
C LEU A 218 15.93 -2.81 5.70
N ALA A 219 15.04 -3.80 5.67
CA ALA A 219 13.65 -3.59 5.24
C ALA A 219 12.91 -2.60 6.16
N ALA A 220 13.02 -2.76 7.48
CA ALA A 220 12.41 -1.85 8.45
C ALA A 220 13.00 -0.43 8.38
N ALA A 221 14.31 -0.31 8.12
CA ALA A 221 14.96 0.98 7.91
C ALA A 221 14.44 1.66 6.63
N LEU A 222 14.26 0.92 5.54
CA LEU A 222 13.70 1.45 4.30
C LEU A 222 12.21 1.81 4.41
N ILE A 223 11.46 1.09 5.24
CA ILE A 223 10.02 1.32 5.44
C ILE A 223 9.75 2.48 6.40
N CYS A 224 10.48 2.57 7.50
CA CYS A 224 10.21 3.54 8.56
C CYS A 224 11.29 4.62 8.66
N ALA A 225 12.56 4.26 8.79
CA ALA A 225 13.62 5.25 9.08
C ALA A 225 13.84 6.23 7.92
N VAL A 226 13.98 5.74 6.69
CA VAL A 226 14.22 6.58 5.51
C VAL A 226 13.05 7.53 5.25
N PRO A 227 11.79 7.10 5.25
CA PRO A 227 10.67 8.01 5.07
C PRO A 227 10.51 9.01 6.22
N CYS A 228 10.69 8.59 7.49
CA CYS A 228 10.61 9.50 8.64
C CYS A 228 11.68 10.60 8.56
N LEU A 229 12.94 10.24 8.24
CA LEU A 229 14.02 11.22 8.06
C LEU A 229 13.73 12.16 6.89
N SER A 230 13.21 11.61 5.79
CA SER A 230 12.86 12.41 4.61
C SER A 230 11.76 13.41 4.93
N LEU A 231 10.71 13.00 5.64
CA LEU A 231 9.59 13.87 6.06
C LEU A 231 10.06 15.03 6.95
N LEU A 232 10.99 14.77 7.88
CA LEU A 232 11.58 15.80 8.73
C LEU A 232 12.53 16.73 7.96
N ALA A 233 13.17 16.23 6.91
CA ALA A 233 14.11 16.98 6.08
C ALA A 233 13.42 17.85 5.00
N VAL A 234 12.18 17.52 4.59
CA VAL A 234 11.43 18.30 3.58
C VAL A 234 11.36 19.79 3.90
N PRO A 235 10.97 20.25 5.11
CA PRO A 235 10.87 21.69 5.41
C PRO A 235 12.25 22.37 5.55
N LEU A 236 13.32 21.60 5.74
CA LEU A 236 14.66 22.13 6.01
C LEU A 236 15.48 22.34 4.73
N LEU A 237 15.12 21.69 3.62
CA LEU A 237 15.88 21.73 2.37
C LEU A 237 15.05 22.30 1.21
N PRO A 238 15.64 23.18 0.36
CA PRO A 238 14.96 23.71 -0.83
C PRO A 238 14.64 22.63 -1.88
N TRP A 239 15.30 21.46 -1.81
CA TRP A 239 15.06 20.30 -2.69
C TRP A 239 14.17 19.24 -2.03
N GLY A 240 13.49 19.58 -0.93
CA GLY A 240 12.69 18.67 -0.10
C GLY A 240 11.64 17.84 -0.87
N ARG A 241 11.13 18.34 -2.00
CA ARG A 241 10.20 17.60 -2.87
C ARG A 241 10.76 16.27 -3.39
N TRP A 242 12.06 16.22 -3.70
CA TRP A 242 12.70 15.00 -4.19
C TRP A 242 12.91 13.98 -3.07
N LEU A 243 13.06 14.44 -1.83
CA LEU A 243 13.12 13.58 -0.65
C LEU A 243 11.77 12.89 -0.39
N ALA A 244 10.64 13.56 -0.64
CA ALA A 244 9.33 12.93 -0.56
C ALA A 244 9.16 11.79 -1.58
N LEU A 245 9.63 11.97 -2.82
CA LEU A 245 9.68 10.90 -3.82
C LEU A 245 10.58 9.76 -3.38
N LEU A 246 11.77 10.08 -2.86
CA LEU A 246 12.72 9.09 -2.36
C LEU A 246 12.11 8.28 -1.20
N ALA A 247 11.38 8.92 -0.28
CA ALA A 247 10.65 8.26 0.79
C ALA A 247 9.61 7.25 0.27
N ALA A 248 8.79 7.66 -0.71
CA ALA A 248 7.78 6.79 -1.31
C ALA A 248 8.42 5.59 -2.03
N MET A 249 9.51 5.83 -2.75
CA MET A 249 10.25 4.77 -3.46
C MET A 249 10.97 3.83 -2.48
N ALA A 250 11.57 4.37 -1.41
CA ALA A 250 12.20 3.58 -0.35
C ALA A 250 11.18 2.68 0.36
N TYR A 251 9.98 3.20 0.64
CA TYR A 251 8.89 2.41 1.20
C TYR A 251 8.50 1.23 0.30
N VAL A 252 8.30 1.49 -1.00
CA VAL A 252 7.97 0.42 -1.97
C VAL A 252 9.08 -0.61 -2.02
N ALA A 253 10.35 -0.18 -2.13
CA ALA A 253 11.50 -1.08 -2.14
C ALA A 253 11.56 -1.93 -0.86
N GLY A 254 11.43 -1.31 0.32
CA GLY A 254 11.42 -1.99 1.61
C GLY A 254 10.33 -3.04 1.73
N LYS A 255 9.08 -2.71 1.36
CA LYS A 255 7.96 -3.67 1.37
C LYS A 255 8.13 -4.81 0.37
N THR A 256 8.75 -4.58 -0.78
CA THR A 256 9.06 -5.68 -1.71
C THR A 256 10.11 -6.65 -1.18
N ILE A 257 11.12 -6.13 -0.49
CA ILE A 257 12.16 -6.94 0.15
C ILE A 257 11.53 -7.78 1.26
N GLU A 258 10.69 -7.16 2.09
CA GLU A 258 9.96 -7.82 3.17
C GLU A 258 9.07 -8.96 2.65
N LEU A 259 8.27 -8.72 1.60
CA LEU A 259 7.43 -9.76 1.00
C LEU A 259 8.24 -10.93 0.42
N LYS A 260 9.39 -10.65 -0.22
CA LYS A 260 10.31 -11.69 -0.71
C LYS A 260 10.90 -12.51 0.44
N LEU A 261 11.30 -11.87 1.53
CA LEU A 261 11.81 -12.56 2.73
C LEU A 261 10.75 -13.49 3.33
N TYR A 262 9.51 -13.02 3.42
CA TYR A 262 8.39 -13.85 3.89
C TYR A 262 8.12 -15.04 2.97
N ASP A 263 8.23 -14.87 1.66
CA ASP A 263 8.02 -15.96 0.70
C ASP A 263 9.09 -17.06 0.85
N VAL A 264 10.36 -16.66 0.92
CA VAL A 264 11.50 -17.58 1.13
C VAL A 264 11.40 -18.31 2.48
N ALA A 265 10.94 -17.63 3.53
CA ALA A 265 10.75 -18.25 4.84
C ALA A 265 9.65 -19.32 4.79
N ILE A 266 8.55 -19.08 4.07
CA ILE A 266 7.45 -20.03 3.93
C ILE A 266 7.86 -21.24 3.08
N THR A 267 8.57 -21.02 1.95
CA THR A 267 9.01 -22.14 1.11
C THR A 267 9.94 -23.09 1.85
N ARG A 268 10.84 -22.56 2.70
CA ARG A 268 11.74 -23.37 3.54
C ARG A 268 11.03 -24.12 4.67
N LEU A 269 9.88 -23.63 5.13
CA LEU A 269 9.05 -24.34 6.12
C LEU A 269 8.30 -25.52 5.50
N ILE A 270 7.95 -25.42 4.21
CA ILE A 270 7.23 -26.47 3.47
C ILE A 270 8.20 -27.54 2.95
N ASP A 271 9.40 -27.14 2.51
CA ASP A 271 10.44 -28.03 2.00
C ASP A 271 11.78 -27.77 2.71
N PRO A 272 12.05 -28.44 3.85
CA PRO A 272 13.25 -28.21 4.63
C PRO A 272 14.55 -28.69 3.95
N ASP A 273 14.45 -29.50 2.88
CA ASP A 273 15.58 -30.13 2.19
C ASP A 273 15.97 -29.45 0.86
N ALA A 274 15.24 -28.42 0.43
CA ALA A 274 15.57 -27.64 -0.76
C ALA A 274 16.79 -26.70 -0.51
N ARG A 275 18.00 -27.25 -0.66
CA ARG A 275 19.26 -26.48 -0.76
C ARG A 275 19.65 -26.21 -2.20
#